data_AF-A0A136PIZ4-F1
#
_entry.id   AF-A0A136PIZ4-F1
#
_cell.length_a   1.000
_cell.length_b   1.000
_cell.length_c   1.000
_cell.angle_alpha   90.00
_cell.angle_beta   90.00
_cell.angle_gamma   90.00
#
_symmetry.space_group_name_H-M   'P 1'
#
loop_
_entity.id
_entity.type
_entity.pdbx_description
1 polymer ?
#
loop_
_entity_poly.entity_id
_entity_poly.type
_entity_poly.pdbx_seq_one_letter_code
_entity_poly.pdbx_strand_id
1 'polypeptide(L)'
;MPIRRCPLHTNGDQERLDALADTIEELDDPRIAATTHFYGWWPFSVNIAGGTRYDATVEQDLISNFDRVHATFVERDIPVIIGEWALLTWDHNRPGVIERGEFLMFLEAVGYHARLRNLTTMVWDAGQFLERSTLRWRDQGVYDISGRAGPPAPAPPPAGPANWTTYKEFWQHFQPDYPAGTIILKPEFFAEVTDGTVDLTFHFWSGAKTTYRITKSGTSVTGSPR
;
A
#
# COMPACT_ATOMS: atom_id res chain seq x y z
N MET A 1 -6.18 28.85 -17.20
CA MET A 1 -5.85 27.93 -16.08
C MET A 1 -5.23 26.68 -16.67
N PRO A 2 -4.25 26.04 -16.02
CA PRO A 2 -3.77 24.73 -16.45
C PRO A 2 -4.87 23.67 -16.27
N ILE A 3 -4.92 22.70 -17.18
CA ILE A 3 -5.92 21.62 -17.20
C ILE A 3 -5.24 20.33 -16.77
N ARG A 4 -5.81 19.59 -15.82
CA ARG A 4 -5.36 18.24 -15.46
C ARG A 4 -6.15 17.19 -16.23
N ARG A 5 -5.46 16.20 -16.79
CA ARG A 5 -6.05 15.02 -17.44
C ARG A 5 -5.50 13.74 -16.81
N CYS A 6 -6.35 12.74 -16.63
CA CYS A 6 -6.00 11.46 -16.04
C CYS A 6 -6.23 10.32 -17.04
N PRO A 7 -5.44 9.23 -16.95
CA PRO A 7 -5.76 8.01 -17.66
C PRO A 7 -6.95 7.32 -16.98
N LEU A 8 -7.58 6.36 -17.67
CA LEU A 8 -8.70 5.62 -17.10
C LEU A 8 -8.29 4.95 -15.78
N HIS A 9 -9.09 5.15 -14.73
CA HIS A 9 -8.83 4.74 -13.34
C HIS A 9 -7.55 5.35 -12.70
N THR A 10 -7.01 6.45 -13.23
CA THR A 10 -5.76 7.09 -12.73
C THR A 10 -4.56 6.13 -12.67
N ASN A 11 -4.60 5.06 -13.46
CA ASN A 11 -3.68 3.93 -13.41
C ASN A 11 -2.35 4.21 -14.16
N GLY A 12 -1.25 3.65 -13.67
CA GLY A 12 0.10 3.67 -14.26
C GLY A 12 0.43 2.52 -15.22
N ASP A 13 -0.56 1.74 -15.68
CA ASP A 13 -0.38 0.70 -16.70
C ASP A 13 -0.18 1.30 -18.09
N GLN A 14 0.74 0.74 -18.89
CA GLN A 14 1.22 1.34 -20.14
C GLN A 14 0.08 1.70 -21.11
N GLU A 15 -0.83 0.76 -21.40
CA GLU A 15 -1.99 0.99 -22.28
C GLU A 15 -2.87 2.19 -21.85
N ARG A 16 -2.89 2.51 -20.56
CA ARG A 16 -3.69 3.61 -20.00
C ARG A 16 -2.94 4.93 -20.07
N LEU A 17 -1.62 4.90 -19.91
CA LEU A 17 -0.73 6.04 -20.11
C LEU A 17 -0.71 6.44 -21.60
N ASP A 18 -0.58 5.48 -22.51
CA ASP A 18 -0.55 5.71 -23.96
C ASP A 18 -1.86 6.33 -24.45
N ALA A 19 -3.02 5.77 -24.06
CA ALA A 19 -4.32 6.34 -24.42
C ALA A 19 -4.56 7.77 -23.87
N LEU A 20 -3.97 8.10 -22.71
CA LEU A 20 -3.95 9.49 -22.24
C LEU A 20 -2.99 10.35 -23.09
N ALA A 21 -1.81 9.85 -23.44
CA ALA A 21 -0.85 10.58 -24.26
C ALA A 21 -1.44 10.95 -25.64
N ASP A 22 -2.10 10.00 -26.30
CA ASP A 22 -2.85 10.24 -27.55
C ASP A 22 -3.90 11.35 -27.34
N THR A 23 -4.67 11.29 -26.24
CA THR A 23 -5.67 12.32 -25.90
C THR A 23 -5.05 13.70 -25.66
N ILE A 24 -3.85 13.77 -25.07
CA ILE A 24 -3.14 15.04 -24.83
C ILE A 24 -2.63 15.62 -26.16
N GLU A 25 -2.14 14.76 -27.05
CA GLU A 25 -1.66 15.14 -28.39
C GLU A 25 -2.81 15.63 -29.29
N GLU A 26 -3.98 14.98 -29.26
CA GLU A 26 -5.20 15.44 -29.95
C GLU A 26 -5.72 16.79 -29.45
N LEU A 27 -5.47 17.16 -28.19
CA LEU A 27 -5.97 18.39 -27.58
C LEU A 27 -5.14 19.64 -27.93
N ASP A 28 -3.86 19.48 -28.29
CA ASP A 28 -2.92 20.57 -28.69
C ASP A 28 -2.95 21.81 -27.76
N ASP A 29 -3.14 21.64 -26.45
CA ASP A 29 -3.08 22.74 -25.46
C ASP A 29 -1.79 22.64 -24.60
N PRO A 30 -0.86 23.60 -24.71
CA PRO A 30 0.42 23.61 -23.98
C PRO A 30 0.28 23.86 -22.46
N ARG A 31 -0.94 23.80 -21.91
CA ARG A 31 -1.23 24.00 -20.48
C ARG A 31 -1.86 22.77 -19.84
N ILE A 32 -1.66 21.59 -20.42
CA ILE A 32 -2.09 20.31 -19.86
C ILE A 32 -1.02 19.75 -18.93
N ALA A 33 -1.46 19.17 -17.81
CA ALA A 33 -0.67 18.29 -16.95
C ALA A 33 -1.34 16.91 -16.86
N ALA A 34 -0.54 15.85 -16.91
CA ALA A 34 -1.01 14.49 -16.67
C ALA A 34 -1.12 14.22 -15.15
N THR A 35 -2.04 13.33 -14.74
CA THR A 35 -2.15 12.91 -13.34
C THR A 35 -2.44 11.42 -13.21
N THR A 36 -1.69 10.73 -12.35
CA THR A 36 -1.87 9.32 -11.96
C THR A 36 -1.93 9.19 -10.45
N HIS A 37 -2.46 8.08 -9.92
CA HIS A 37 -2.50 7.80 -8.49
C HIS A 37 -1.63 6.55 -8.19
N PHE A 38 -1.02 6.50 -7.02
CA PHE A 38 -0.14 5.37 -6.63
C PHE A 38 -0.33 4.98 -5.16
N TYR A 39 -0.81 3.76 -4.92
CA TYR A 39 -1.12 3.27 -3.57
C TYR A 39 -0.22 2.11 -3.10
N GLY A 40 0.93 1.92 -3.77
CA GLY A 40 1.88 0.85 -3.48
C GLY A 40 1.48 -0.51 -4.04
N TRP A 41 2.44 -1.45 -4.07
CA TRP A 41 2.22 -2.83 -4.48
C TRP A 41 1.12 -3.48 -3.62
N TRP A 42 0.06 -3.98 -4.27
CA TRP A 42 -1.19 -4.32 -3.58
C TRP A 42 -1.02 -5.19 -2.31
N PRO A 43 -0.29 -6.34 -2.35
CA PRO A 43 -0.13 -7.19 -1.17
C PRO A 43 0.50 -6.51 0.05
N PHE A 44 1.46 -5.60 -0.18
CA PHE A 44 2.03 -4.78 0.89
C PHE A 44 1.04 -3.72 1.35
N SER A 45 0.40 -3.02 0.42
CA SER A 45 -0.51 -1.90 0.70
C SER A 45 -1.75 -2.24 1.54
N VAL A 46 -2.10 -3.53 1.66
CA VAL A 46 -3.21 -4.05 2.48
C VAL A 46 -2.76 -5.05 3.57
N ASN A 47 -1.47 -5.38 3.66
CA ASN A 47 -0.93 -6.50 4.46
C ASN A 47 -1.71 -7.81 4.26
N ILE A 48 -1.59 -8.37 3.05
CA ILE A 48 -2.06 -9.69 2.68
C ILE A 48 -0.91 -10.49 2.04
N ALA A 49 -1.07 -11.82 1.97
CA ALA A 49 -0.16 -12.71 1.26
C ALA A 49 1.31 -12.70 1.73
N GLY A 50 1.58 -12.16 2.92
CA GLY A 50 2.93 -12.03 3.48
C GLY A 50 3.62 -10.71 3.14
N GLY A 51 2.95 -9.81 2.41
CA GLY A 51 3.35 -8.41 2.17
C GLY A 51 3.35 -7.58 3.45
N THR A 52 4.22 -7.95 4.38
CA THR A 52 4.38 -7.32 5.70
C THR A 52 5.51 -6.30 5.70
N ARG A 53 6.46 -6.42 4.77
CA ARG A 53 7.68 -5.62 4.69
C ARG A 53 7.71 -4.79 3.41
N TYR A 54 8.40 -3.66 3.50
CA TYR A 54 8.91 -2.96 2.33
C TYR A 54 10.13 -3.74 1.81
N ASP A 55 9.92 -4.51 0.75
CA ASP A 55 10.96 -5.31 0.11
C ASP A 55 11.18 -4.89 -1.36
N ALA A 56 12.07 -5.60 -2.05
CA ALA A 56 12.41 -5.33 -3.44
C ALA A 56 11.23 -5.39 -4.40
N THR A 57 10.19 -6.17 -4.10
CA THR A 57 9.01 -6.28 -4.94
C THR A 57 8.16 -5.01 -4.80
N VAL A 58 8.06 -4.47 -3.58
CA VAL A 58 7.42 -3.16 -3.33
C VAL A 58 8.21 -2.01 -3.98
N GLU A 59 9.54 -2.02 -3.85
CA GLU A 59 10.42 -1.02 -4.44
C GLU A 59 10.42 -1.08 -5.98
N GLN A 60 10.45 -2.28 -6.57
CA GLN A 60 10.44 -2.46 -8.02
C GLN A 60 9.08 -2.07 -8.64
N ASP A 61 7.96 -2.33 -7.97
CA ASP A 61 6.63 -1.89 -8.42
C ASP A 61 6.55 -0.35 -8.49
N LEU A 62 7.01 0.33 -7.44
CA LEU A 62 7.15 1.79 -7.38
C LEU A 62 8.04 2.32 -8.52
N ILE A 63 9.25 1.77 -8.66
CA ILE A 63 10.21 2.16 -9.70
C ILE A 63 9.58 2.00 -11.08
N SER A 64 9.07 0.81 -11.40
CA SER A 64 8.51 0.50 -12.71
C SER A 64 7.25 1.30 -13.04
N ASN A 65 6.42 1.63 -12.05
CA ASN A 65 5.28 2.53 -12.24
C ASN A 65 5.75 3.94 -12.62
N PHE A 66 6.65 4.51 -11.81
CA PHE A 66 7.14 5.87 -12.02
C PHE A 66 8.02 6.01 -13.27
N ASP A 67 8.78 4.97 -13.65
CA ASP A 67 9.55 4.94 -14.91
C ASP A 67 8.63 5.03 -16.15
N ARG A 68 7.52 4.27 -16.18
CA ARG A 68 6.55 4.37 -17.29
C ARG A 68 5.91 5.76 -17.35
N VAL A 69 5.51 6.30 -16.20
CA VAL A 69 4.92 7.63 -16.10
C VAL A 69 5.91 8.73 -16.53
N HIS A 70 7.20 8.58 -16.21
CA HIS A 70 8.26 9.47 -16.66
C HIS A 70 8.45 9.41 -18.18
N ALA A 71 8.64 8.21 -18.74
CA ALA A 71 8.90 8.01 -20.16
C ALA A 71 7.70 8.43 -21.05
N THR A 72 6.46 8.16 -20.63
CA THR A 72 5.27 8.52 -21.42
C THR A 72 4.93 10.01 -21.37
N PHE A 73 5.34 10.77 -20.35
CA PHE A 73 4.95 12.18 -20.18
C PHE A 73 6.11 13.15 -19.96
N VAL A 74 6.94 12.93 -18.93
CA VAL A 74 7.99 13.87 -18.53
C VAL A 74 9.07 14.01 -19.60
N GLU A 75 9.45 12.91 -20.27
CA GLU A 75 10.39 12.92 -21.40
C GLU A 75 9.82 13.59 -22.66
N ARG A 76 8.51 13.87 -22.69
CA ARG A 76 7.78 14.57 -23.75
C ARG A 76 7.36 15.99 -23.33
N ASP A 77 8.02 16.56 -22.31
CA ASP A 77 7.74 17.87 -21.71
C ASP A 77 6.31 18.05 -21.13
N ILE A 78 5.58 16.95 -20.88
CA ILE A 78 4.26 16.97 -20.23
C ILE A 78 4.46 16.86 -18.71
N PRO A 79 4.12 17.89 -17.91
CA PRO A 79 4.29 17.84 -16.46
C PRO A 79 3.32 16.84 -15.83
N VAL A 80 3.82 16.07 -14.86
CA VAL A 80 3.05 15.04 -14.15
C VAL A 80 2.83 15.40 -12.69
N ILE A 81 1.62 15.15 -12.21
CA ILE A 81 1.27 15.15 -10.79
C ILE A 81 0.82 13.75 -10.37
N ILE A 82 1.46 13.14 -9.37
CA ILE A 82 0.90 12.00 -8.66
C ILE A 82 -0.19 12.54 -7.73
N GLY A 83 -1.42 12.55 -8.22
CA GLY A 83 -2.56 13.30 -7.66
C GLY A 83 -3.08 12.77 -6.32
N GLU A 84 -2.88 11.48 -6.08
CA GLU A 84 -3.07 10.82 -4.80
C GLU A 84 -1.98 9.76 -4.62
N TRP A 85 -1.38 9.69 -3.44
CA TRP A 85 -0.59 8.55 -3.03
C TRP A 85 -0.63 8.32 -1.52
N ALA A 86 -0.56 7.04 -1.13
CA ALA A 86 -0.45 6.53 0.24
C ALA A 86 -0.21 5.00 0.17
N LEU A 87 -0.60 4.25 1.21
CA LEU A 87 -0.97 2.82 1.08
C LEU A 87 -2.48 2.68 1.25
N LEU A 88 -3.09 1.69 0.60
CA LEU A 88 -4.54 1.45 0.63
C LEU A 88 -5.14 1.32 2.05
N THR A 89 -4.38 0.82 3.02
CA THR A 89 -4.86 0.59 4.41
C THR A 89 -4.13 1.38 5.50
N TRP A 90 -3.38 2.44 5.17
CA TRP A 90 -2.85 3.31 6.21
C TRP A 90 -3.98 4.13 6.87
N ASP A 91 -4.48 3.65 8.01
CA ASP A 91 -5.67 4.17 8.67
C ASP A 91 -5.45 4.28 10.19
N HIS A 92 -5.61 5.48 10.73
CA HIS A 92 -5.42 5.76 12.16
C HIS A 92 -6.45 5.07 13.07
N ASN A 93 -7.57 4.59 12.53
CA ASN A 93 -8.60 3.85 13.24
C ASN A 93 -8.36 2.32 13.21
N ARG A 94 -7.45 1.86 12.34
CA ARG A 94 -6.99 0.46 12.23
C ARG A 94 -5.47 0.42 12.41
N PRO A 95 -4.94 0.78 13.59
CA PRO A 95 -3.50 0.83 13.80
C PRO A 95 -2.84 -0.54 13.57
N GLY A 96 -1.66 -0.52 12.96
CA GLY A 96 -0.84 -1.72 12.77
C GLY A 96 -1.25 -2.66 11.63
N VAL A 97 -2.11 -2.24 10.68
CA VAL A 97 -2.25 -2.97 9.39
C VAL A 97 -0.87 -3.07 8.73
N ILE A 98 -0.18 -1.92 8.61
CA ILE A 98 1.21 -1.83 8.14
C ILE A 98 2.10 -1.56 9.34
N GLU A 99 3.27 -2.20 9.41
CA GLU A 99 4.27 -1.89 10.43
C GLU A 99 4.84 -0.50 10.19
N ARG A 100 5.10 0.24 11.27
CA ARG A 100 5.44 1.66 11.22
C ARG A 100 6.79 1.91 10.54
N GLY A 101 7.82 1.13 10.85
CA GLY A 101 9.12 1.22 10.20
C GLY A 101 9.05 0.89 8.70
N GLU A 102 8.35 -0.18 8.35
CA GLU A 102 8.11 -0.60 6.96
C GLU A 102 7.35 0.50 6.17
N PHE A 103 6.34 1.15 6.79
CA PHE A 103 5.64 2.29 6.20
C PHE A 103 6.53 3.53 6.02
N LEU A 104 7.38 3.85 7.00
CA LEU A 104 8.32 4.97 6.93
C LEU A 104 9.34 4.78 5.79
N MET A 105 9.80 3.54 5.54
CA MET A 105 10.65 3.23 4.38
C MET A 105 9.91 3.45 3.06
N PHE A 106 8.65 3.00 2.94
CA PHE A 106 7.82 3.26 1.77
C PHE A 106 7.63 4.76 1.49
N LEU A 107 7.39 5.57 2.53
CA LEU A 107 7.21 7.02 2.38
C LEU A 107 8.47 7.73 1.82
N GLU A 108 9.66 7.45 2.33
CA GLU A 108 10.89 8.04 1.78
C GLU A 108 11.14 7.55 0.35
N ALA A 109 10.91 6.26 0.08
CA ALA A 109 11.10 5.71 -1.26
C ALA A 109 10.19 6.40 -2.29
N VAL A 110 8.90 6.57 -2.02
CA VAL A 110 8.00 7.29 -2.94
C VAL A 110 8.49 8.72 -3.17
N GLY A 111 8.85 9.45 -2.10
CA GLY A 111 9.42 10.79 -2.22
C GLY A 111 10.71 10.83 -3.04
N TYR A 112 11.60 9.85 -2.86
CA TYR A 112 12.86 9.74 -3.59
C TYR A 112 12.66 9.42 -5.08
N HIS A 113 11.90 8.37 -5.39
CA HIS A 113 11.68 7.95 -6.77
C HIS A 113 10.88 8.99 -7.58
N ALA A 114 9.96 9.72 -6.94
CA ALA A 114 9.28 10.86 -7.54
C ALA A 114 10.24 12.01 -7.86
N ARG A 115 11.10 12.41 -6.89
CA ARG A 115 12.11 13.47 -7.06
C ARG A 115 13.07 13.18 -8.21
N LEU A 116 13.54 11.93 -8.36
CA LEU A 116 14.41 11.52 -9.48
C LEU A 116 13.77 11.68 -10.87
N ARG A 117 12.43 11.70 -10.94
CA ARG A 117 11.63 11.67 -12.18
C ARG A 117 10.79 12.93 -12.37
N ASN A 118 11.11 14.00 -11.64
CA ASN A 118 10.38 15.28 -11.67
C ASN A 118 8.86 15.16 -11.44
N LEU A 119 8.41 14.11 -10.74
CA LEU A 119 6.99 13.86 -10.47
C LEU A 119 6.56 14.69 -9.26
N THR A 120 5.62 15.63 -9.45
CA THR A 120 5.05 16.39 -8.32
C THR A 120 4.06 15.50 -7.58
N THR A 121 4.18 15.33 -6.26
CA THR A 121 3.32 14.41 -5.51
C THR A 121 2.33 15.12 -4.59
N MET A 122 1.11 14.60 -4.50
CA MET A 122 0.07 15.04 -3.56
C MET A 122 -0.33 13.85 -2.68
N VAL A 123 0.06 13.86 -1.40
CA VAL A 123 -0.30 12.79 -0.46
C VAL A 123 -1.80 12.79 -0.22
N TRP A 124 -2.42 11.61 -0.24
CA TRP A 124 -3.83 11.47 0.09
C TRP A 124 -4.01 11.50 1.61
N ASP A 125 -4.66 12.52 2.16
CA ASP A 125 -5.00 12.60 3.59
C ASP A 125 -6.51 12.75 3.83
N ALA A 126 -7.18 11.61 4.05
CA ALA A 126 -8.59 11.58 4.46
C ALA A 126 -8.77 11.86 5.98
N GLY A 127 -7.70 12.11 6.72
CA GLY A 127 -7.66 12.32 8.17
C GLY A 127 -6.72 11.35 8.91
N GLN A 128 -6.08 10.42 8.20
CA GLN A 128 -5.08 9.48 8.73
C GLN A 128 -3.72 10.13 9.05
N PHE A 129 -3.40 11.28 8.46
CA PHE A 129 -2.12 11.97 8.70
C PHE A 129 -2.29 13.20 9.60
N LEU A 130 -3.10 14.18 9.18
CA LEU A 130 -3.37 15.37 9.97
C LEU A 130 -4.64 15.21 10.81
N GLU A 131 -4.50 15.37 12.13
CA GLU A 131 -5.66 15.55 13.01
C GLU A 131 -6.26 16.94 12.82
N ARG A 132 -7.34 17.02 12.04
CA ARG A 132 -7.96 18.28 11.61
C ARG A 132 -8.55 19.12 12.76
N SER A 133 -8.82 18.52 13.92
CA SER A 133 -9.33 19.23 15.11
C SER A 133 -8.23 19.92 15.94
N THR A 134 -7.02 19.37 15.94
CA THR A 134 -5.87 19.91 16.71
C THR A 134 -4.81 20.56 15.82
N LEU A 135 -4.91 20.37 14.49
CA LEU A 135 -3.92 20.74 13.47
C LEU A 135 -2.53 20.17 13.75
N ARG A 136 -2.49 18.93 14.26
CA ARG A 136 -1.26 18.19 14.56
C ARG A 136 -1.17 16.93 13.72
N TRP A 137 0.05 16.54 13.36
CA TRP A 137 0.28 15.24 12.74
C TRP A 137 0.07 14.12 13.75
N ARG A 138 -0.59 13.05 13.33
CA ARG A 138 -0.84 11.86 14.16
C ARG A 138 0.44 11.06 14.42
N ASP A 139 1.38 11.10 13.48
CA ASP A 139 2.72 10.51 13.61
C ASP A 139 3.78 11.54 13.18
N GLN A 140 4.66 11.90 14.12
CA GLN A 140 5.75 12.85 13.89
C GLN A 140 6.79 12.30 12.90
N GLY A 141 7.03 10.99 12.88
CA GLY A 141 7.98 10.37 11.94
C GLY A 141 7.49 10.44 10.49
N VAL A 142 6.18 10.33 10.29
CA VAL A 142 5.55 10.49 8.97
C VAL A 142 5.69 11.94 8.47
N TYR A 143 5.47 12.92 9.34
CA TYR A 143 5.75 14.33 9.02
C TYR A 143 7.23 14.57 8.71
N ASP A 144 8.13 14.06 9.57
CA ASP A 144 9.57 14.25 9.43
C ASP A 144 10.10 13.67 8.11
N ILE A 145 9.60 12.51 7.64
CA ILE A 145 9.96 11.94 6.33
C ILE A 145 9.29 12.70 5.19
N SER A 146 8.02 13.07 5.33
CA SER A 146 7.32 13.90 4.33
C SER A 146 7.97 15.27 4.12
N GLY A 147 8.77 15.74 5.09
CA GLY A 147 9.60 16.95 5.00
C GLY A 147 11.08 16.72 4.65
N ARG A 148 11.52 15.47 4.40
CA ARG A 148 12.93 15.13 4.09
C ARG A 148 13.12 14.75 2.63
N ALA A 149 14.37 14.88 2.17
CA ALA A 149 14.76 14.59 0.81
C ALA A 149 16.11 13.83 0.75
N GLY A 150 16.08 12.49 0.76
CA GLY A 150 17.28 11.68 0.47
C GLY A 150 17.22 10.19 0.91
N PRO A 151 17.64 9.23 0.06
CA PRO A 151 17.56 7.77 0.30
C PRO A 151 18.76 7.21 1.08
N PRO A 152 18.65 6.04 1.74
CA PRO A 152 19.03 4.72 1.14
C PRO A 152 18.15 3.52 1.64
N ALA A 153 18.20 2.26 1.14
CA ALA A 153 18.86 1.56 0.01
C ALA A 153 18.17 0.17 -0.20
N PRO A 154 18.34 -0.52 -1.35
CA PRO A 154 17.43 -1.61 -1.77
C PRO A 154 17.69 -3.02 -1.21
N ALA A 155 16.63 -3.84 -1.19
CA ALA A 155 16.62 -5.27 -0.84
C ALA A 155 16.46 -6.19 -2.10
N PRO A 156 16.49 -7.54 -1.98
CA PRO A 156 16.30 -8.47 -3.11
C PRO A 156 14.90 -9.17 -3.17
N PRO A 157 14.43 -9.64 -4.35
CA PRO A 157 13.01 -10.02 -4.57
C PRO A 157 12.69 -11.52 -4.44
N PRO A 158 11.46 -11.86 -3.98
CA PRO A 158 10.82 -13.16 -4.22
C PRO A 158 9.40 -13.04 -4.85
N ALA A 159 8.85 -14.17 -5.35
CA ALA A 159 7.68 -14.20 -6.25
C ALA A 159 6.50 -15.09 -5.78
N GLY A 160 5.26 -14.77 -6.22
CA GLY A 160 4.08 -15.65 -6.16
C GLY A 160 2.70 -14.91 -6.16
N PRO A 161 1.54 -15.54 -6.51
CA PRO A 161 0.26 -14.82 -6.73
C PRO A 161 -1.08 -15.50 -6.31
N ALA A 162 -2.16 -14.71 -6.14
CA ALA A 162 -3.54 -15.13 -5.79
C ALA A 162 -4.06 -16.44 -6.47
N ASN A 163 -4.73 -17.42 -5.82
CA ASN A 163 -5.25 -17.51 -4.44
C ASN A 163 -4.48 -18.48 -3.49
N TRP A 164 -3.41 -19.10 -3.99
CA TRP A 164 -2.16 -19.62 -3.36
C TRP A 164 -1.83 -19.57 -1.85
N THR A 165 -2.29 -18.60 -1.06
CA THR A 165 -1.52 -18.13 0.10
C THR A 165 -2.16 -18.46 1.44
N THR A 166 -1.28 -18.85 2.36
CA THR A 166 -1.59 -19.13 3.76
C THR A 166 -1.67 -17.85 4.61
N TYR A 167 -1.13 -16.71 4.14
CA TYR A 167 -1.19 -15.43 4.84
C TYR A 167 -2.47 -14.66 4.49
N LYS A 168 -3.31 -14.41 5.49
CA LYS A 168 -4.61 -13.72 5.35
C LYS A 168 -4.47 -12.22 5.61
N GLU A 169 -5.44 -11.45 5.14
CA GLU A 169 -5.41 -9.98 5.22
C GLU A 169 -5.64 -9.49 6.66
N PHE A 170 -4.71 -8.66 7.13
CA PHE A 170 -4.73 -8.07 8.47
C PHE A 170 -5.89 -7.05 8.60
N TRP A 171 -6.53 -6.98 9.76
CA TRP A 171 -7.75 -6.21 10.05
C TRP A 171 -9.01 -6.64 9.27
N GLN A 172 -8.91 -7.36 8.15
CA GLN A 172 -10.07 -7.92 7.44
C GLN A 172 -10.45 -9.32 7.94
N HIS A 173 -9.47 -10.22 8.14
CA HIS A 173 -9.71 -11.60 8.57
C HIS A 173 -9.35 -11.85 10.04
N PHE A 174 -8.37 -11.12 10.56
CA PHE A 174 -7.96 -11.17 11.96
C PHE A 174 -7.40 -9.82 12.42
N GLN A 175 -7.41 -9.57 13.73
CA GLN A 175 -6.71 -8.43 14.33
C GLN A 175 -6.22 -8.78 15.75
N PRO A 176 -5.04 -8.30 16.18
CA PRO A 176 -4.67 -8.32 17.58
C PRO A 176 -5.47 -7.26 18.36
N ASP A 177 -5.99 -7.64 19.52
CA ASP A 177 -6.52 -6.73 20.54
C ASP A 177 -5.50 -6.68 21.67
N TYR A 178 -4.57 -5.72 21.59
CA TYR A 178 -3.51 -5.55 22.57
C TYR A 178 -4.03 -5.21 23.98
N PRO A 179 -5.03 -4.31 24.16
CA PRO A 179 -5.65 -4.08 25.47
C PRO A 179 -6.26 -5.32 26.13
N ALA A 180 -6.93 -6.19 25.35
CA ALA A 180 -7.49 -7.44 25.86
C ALA A 180 -6.47 -8.59 25.95
N GLY A 181 -5.30 -8.46 25.31
CA GLY A 181 -4.30 -9.52 25.20
C GLY A 181 -4.75 -10.70 24.33
N THR A 182 -5.60 -10.45 23.31
CA THR A 182 -6.18 -11.51 22.47
C THR A 182 -5.90 -11.30 20.97
N ILE A 183 -6.18 -12.32 20.16
CA ILE A 183 -6.28 -12.21 18.71
C ILE A 183 -7.71 -12.54 18.32
N ILE A 184 -8.38 -11.58 17.67
CA ILE A 184 -9.74 -11.71 17.17
C ILE A 184 -9.66 -12.30 15.76
N LEU A 185 -10.26 -13.47 15.55
CA LEU A 185 -10.57 -14.00 14.22
C LEU A 185 -11.98 -13.52 13.83
N LYS A 186 -12.12 -12.91 12.67
CA LYS A 186 -13.36 -12.22 12.27
C LYS A 186 -14.36 -13.15 11.57
N PRO A 187 -15.67 -12.83 11.54
CA PRO A 187 -16.66 -13.61 10.80
C PRO A 187 -16.30 -13.85 9.33
N GLU A 188 -15.66 -12.87 8.69
CA GLU A 188 -15.18 -12.93 7.31
C GLU A 188 -14.19 -14.08 7.09
N PHE A 189 -13.29 -14.33 8.05
CA PHE A 189 -12.39 -15.49 8.02
C PHE A 189 -13.17 -16.81 8.09
N PHE A 190 -14.17 -16.92 8.97
CA PHE A 190 -14.94 -18.15 9.14
C PHE A 190 -15.95 -18.41 8.01
N ALA A 191 -16.36 -17.37 7.27
CA ALA A 191 -17.19 -17.50 6.07
C ALA A 191 -16.44 -18.24 4.94
N GLU A 192 -15.12 -18.13 4.88
CA GLU A 192 -14.25 -18.81 3.90
C GLU A 192 -13.69 -20.16 4.40
N VAL A 193 -13.94 -20.55 5.65
CA VAL A 193 -13.44 -21.81 6.23
C VAL A 193 -14.51 -22.90 6.21
N THR A 194 -14.24 -23.98 5.46
CA THR A 194 -15.03 -25.22 5.52
C THR A 194 -14.93 -25.88 6.89
N ASP A 195 -15.95 -26.64 7.26
CA ASP A 195 -15.92 -27.45 8.50
C ASP A 195 -14.77 -28.46 8.47
N GLY A 196 -14.15 -28.68 9.64
CA GLY A 196 -12.91 -29.44 9.77
C GLY A 196 -11.91 -28.74 10.70
N THR A 197 -10.64 -29.14 10.60
CA THR A 197 -9.54 -28.61 11.42
C THR A 197 -8.62 -27.71 10.59
N VAL A 198 -8.27 -26.55 11.13
CA VAL A 198 -7.31 -25.62 10.53
C VAL A 198 -6.18 -25.32 11.53
N ASP A 199 -4.94 -25.49 11.09
CA ASP A 199 -3.75 -25.06 11.84
C ASP A 199 -3.37 -23.65 11.42
N LEU A 200 -3.38 -22.72 12.38
CA LEU A 200 -2.99 -21.33 12.25
C LEU A 200 -1.53 -21.16 12.70
N THR A 201 -0.78 -20.31 12.02
CA THR A 201 0.55 -19.86 12.48
C THR A 201 0.56 -18.35 12.56
N PHE A 202 0.76 -17.82 13.77
CA PHE A 202 0.95 -16.40 14.02
C PHE A 202 2.45 -16.07 13.94
N HIS A 203 2.79 -15.05 13.16
CA HIS A 203 4.16 -14.58 12.96
C HIS A 203 4.31 -13.23 13.67
N PHE A 204 5.33 -13.09 14.50
CA PHE A 204 5.58 -11.88 15.28
C PHE A 204 6.82 -11.13 14.77
N TRP A 205 6.85 -9.80 14.93
CA TRP A 205 7.97 -8.95 14.54
C TRP A 205 9.29 -9.27 15.24
N SER A 206 9.25 -9.96 16.39
CA SER A 206 10.41 -10.53 17.08
C SER A 206 11.04 -11.74 16.35
N GLY A 207 10.45 -12.20 15.25
CA GLY A 207 10.79 -13.46 14.58
C GLY A 207 10.16 -14.71 15.21
N ALA A 208 9.50 -14.57 16.36
CA ALA A 208 8.78 -15.67 17.00
C ALA A 208 7.59 -16.14 16.14
N LYS A 209 7.23 -17.42 16.30
CA LYS A 209 6.04 -18.02 15.69
C LYS A 209 5.26 -18.82 16.73
N THR A 210 3.94 -18.76 16.66
CA THR A 210 3.05 -19.55 17.53
C THR A 210 2.02 -20.29 16.69
N THR A 211 1.88 -21.59 16.93
CA THR A 211 0.88 -22.45 16.28
C THR A 211 -0.36 -22.58 17.15
N TYR A 212 -1.53 -22.51 16.52
CA TYR A 212 -2.82 -22.68 17.18
C TYR A 212 -3.74 -23.48 16.28
N ARG A 213 -4.49 -24.42 16.85
CA ARG A 213 -5.43 -25.26 16.11
C ARG A 213 -6.85 -24.82 16.36
N ILE A 214 -7.65 -24.68 15.30
CA ILE A 214 -9.11 -24.54 15.40
C ILE A 214 -9.81 -25.74 14.77
N THR A 215 -11.01 -26.04 15.26
CA THR A 215 -11.95 -26.99 14.66
C THR A 215 -13.29 -26.29 14.50
N LYS A 216 -13.79 -26.21 13.25
CA LYS A 216 -15.09 -25.61 12.91
C LYS A 216 -16.11 -26.69 12.57
N SER A 217 -17.33 -26.52 13.06
CA SER A 217 -18.51 -27.34 12.75
C SER A 217 -19.76 -26.45 12.74
N GLY A 218 -20.30 -26.19 11.55
CA GLY A 218 -21.34 -25.20 11.31
C GLY A 218 -20.92 -23.81 11.78
N THR A 219 -21.63 -23.29 12.78
CA THR A 219 -21.35 -22.01 13.46
C THR A 219 -20.50 -22.16 14.72
N SER A 220 -20.17 -23.39 15.14
CA SER A 220 -19.35 -23.67 16.31
C SER A 220 -17.87 -23.70 15.93
N VAL A 221 -17.03 -23.03 16.73
CA VAL A 221 -15.57 -23.06 16.60
C VAL A 221 -14.96 -23.32 17.97
N THR A 222 -14.12 -24.34 18.07
CA THR A 222 -13.25 -24.59 19.23
C THR A 222 -11.79 -24.48 18.80
N GLY A 223 -10.88 -24.28 19.76
CA GLY A 223 -9.46 -24.29 19.45
C GLY A 223 -8.56 -24.46 20.67
N SER A 224 -7.31 -24.79 20.41
CA SER A 224 -6.28 -24.98 21.43
C SER A 224 -4.89 -24.61 20.90
N PRO A 225 -3.94 -24.25 21.78
CA PRO A 225 -2.52 -24.24 21.44
C PRO A 225 -2.08 -25.59 20.86
N ARG A 226 -1.03 -25.59 20.05
CA ARG A 226 -0.45 -26.77 19.42
C ARG A 226 1.03 -26.93 19.76
#